data_AF-A0A0G4J521-F1
#
_entry.id   AF-A0A0G4J521-F1
#
_cell.length_a   1.000
_cell.length_b   1.000
_cell.length_c   1.000
_cell.angle_alpha   90.00
_cell.angle_beta   90.00
_cell.angle_gamma   90.00
#
_symmetry.space_group_name_H-M   'P 1'
#
loop_
_entity.id
_entity.type
_entity.pdbx_description
1 polymer ?
#
loop_
_entity_poly.entity_id
_entity_poly.type
_entity_poly.pdbx_seq_one_letter_code
_entity_poly.pdbx_strand_id
1 'polypeptide(L)'
;MSSMLLLPCLWWAWMTVDMVAVDAAITFPSAAPGSSLAGLSVYAATVTTFLGPQPGDPNSPRSGRVVLLTDDMCKPIAMQAAGDIILATAEATLGACSLETKYLTLYATGAAGVIAPVLDVVPSLNMYSNDGTKGAQTRGLPMLFLRIGPSRDFYDVLIAGAPGQNATITPDVNVWEATFASWYYQLFIRILPSLVMVASGVTAAAYLALHLRITHDEYKSVVPNVSRTSRRLASFVRKSLGLPHAVLTIEVLTSTLPGVVLAIGGYYSTPNLPFPILEYFLSQLSGWSFASSLLSASVWIRQLSRIFDSNGLLTRILRGDYPVVFGLLIVVPIVIDTAFSVLQAIFYMDPLVAKILSATIFVLQLTVGLHVLFGVLRYYWTVRNVQGQTSGSEHGASMDPILQRLGRCALGMSLSMLMICTGTAMMAASSRFMYTPSGWTTCFSLNFIGRALDSAFRVAMFRPRAIKPQGRSWVSTVVAPKSAKAGSQQQQQQQQ
;
A
#
# COMPACT_ATOMS: atom_id res chain seq x y z
N MET A 1 27.50 20.94 -2.11
CA MET A 1 26.26 20.14 -2.19
C MET A 1 26.43 18.66 -1.84
N SER A 2 27.62 18.18 -1.46
CA SER A 2 27.85 16.77 -1.10
C SER A 2 27.71 16.46 0.40
N SER A 3 27.58 17.48 1.25
CA SER A 3 27.55 17.34 2.72
C SER A 3 26.14 17.16 3.31
N MET A 4 25.07 17.33 2.52
CA MET A 4 23.68 17.21 2.98
C MET A 4 23.07 15.81 2.84
N LEU A 5 23.76 14.87 2.17
CA LEU A 5 23.31 13.49 2.00
C LEU A 5 23.88 12.52 3.06
N LEU A 6 24.88 12.93 3.84
CA LEU A 6 25.51 12.08 4.87
C LEU A 6 24.78 12.11 6.21
N LEU A 7 24.10 13.21 6.55
CA LEU A 7 23.35 13.32 7.80
C LEU A 7 22.15 12.36 7.91
N PRO A 8 21.34 12.14 6.86
CA PRO A 8 20.29 11.13 6.91
C PRO A 8 20.87 9.72 7.13
N CYS A 9 21.94 9.35 6.43
CA CYS A 9 22.53 8.01 6.57
C CYS A 9 23.11 7.76 7.97
N LEU A 10 23.75 8.75 8.59
CA LEU A 10 24.25 8.65 9.96
C LEU A 10 23.14 8.64 11.00
N TRP A 11 22.06 9.40 10.79
CA TRP A 11 20.90 9.40 11.69
C TRP A 11 20.14 8.07 11.62
N TRP A 12 20.08 7.46 10.44
CA TRP A 12 19.49 6.15 10.21
C TRP A 12 20.32 5.01 10.81
N ALA A 13 21.66 5.09 10.73
CA ALA A 13 22.56 4.13 11.37
C ALA A 13 22.57 4.24 12.91
N TRP A 14 22.26 5.42 13.47
CA TRP A 14 22.19 5.60 14.91
C TRP A 14 20.88 5.06 15.52
N MET A 15 19.75 5.14 14.80
CA MET A 15 18.49 4.53 15.25
C MET A 15 18.47 2.99 15.22
N THR A 16 19.47 2.34 14.61
CA THR A 16 19.57 0.88 14.55
C THR A 16 20.26 0.23 15.76
N VAL A 17 20.78 1.01 16.73
CA VAL A 17 21.74 0.50 17.73
C VAL A 17 21.17 0.38 19.15
N ASP A 18 19.88 0.64 19.40
CA ASP A 18 19.28 0.33 20.71
C ASP A 18 19.14 -1.19 20.87
N MET A 19 20.17 -1.79 21.46
CA MET A 19 20.24 -3.19 21.84
C MET A 19 19.23 -3.48 22.95
N VAL A 20 18.17 -4.22 22.60
CA VAL A 20 17.31 -4.86 23.59
C VAL A 20 18.10 -5.99 24.24
N ALA A 21 18.25 -5.93 25.57
CA ALA A 21 18.77 -7.04 26.34
C ALA A 21 17.83 -8.24 26.17
N VAL A 22 18.37 -9.34 25.64
CA VAL A 22 17.65 -10.60 25.45
C VAL A 22 18.08 -11.52 26.59
N ASP A 23 17.12 -11.88 27.45
CA ASP A 23 17.30 -13.01 28.35
C ASP A 23 17.20 -14.32 27.53
N ALA A 24 17.85 -15.38 27.98
CA ALA A 24 17.85 -16.64 27.25
C ALA A 24 16.49 -17.35 27.34
N ALA A 25 15.70 -17.40 26.25
CA ALA A 25 14.38 -18.06 26.27
C ALA A 25 14.39 -19.57 26.11
N ILE A 26 15.22 -20.15 25.24
CA ILE A 26 15.23 -21.60 24.98
C ILE A 26 16.60 -22.17 25.29
N THR A 27 16.62 -23.18 26.16
CA THR A 27 17.86 -23.88 26.57
C THR A 27 17.69 -25.39 26.52
N PHE A 28 18.78 -26.10 26.24
CA PHE A 28 18.83 -27.56 26.18
C PHE A 28 19.75 -28.12 27.28
N PRO A 29 19.29 -28.18 28.54
CA PRO A 29 20.14 -28.55 29.67
C PRO A 29 20.68 -29.98 29.61
N SER A 30 20.01 -30.89 28.88
CA SER A 30 20.44 -32.28 28.72
C SER A 30 21.37 -32.53 27.53
N ALA A 31 21.66 -31.50 26.73
CA ALA A 31 22.48 -31.66 25.54
C ALA A 31 23.92 -32.05 25.90
N ALA A 32 24.47 -33.06 25.22
CA ALA A 32 25.80 -33.58 25.50
C ALA A 32 26.87 -32.47 25.33
N PRO A 33 27.88 -32.39 26.23
CA PRO A 33 28.98 -31.44 26.08
C PRO A 33 29.65 -31.57 24.70
N GLY A 34 29.73 -30.47 23.94
CA GLY A 34 30.26 -30.45 22.58
C GLY A 34 29.22 -30.70 21.47
N SER A 35 27.96 -31.00 21.81
CA SER A 35 26.87 -30.98 20.83
C SER A 35 26.54 -29.54 20.43
N SER A 36 26.00 -29.36 19.22
CA SER A 36 25.59 -28.06 18.70
C SER A 36 24.42 -27.41 19.46
N LEU A 37 23.79 -28.14 20.39
CA LEU A 37 22.72 -27.67 21.26
C LEU A 37 23.20 -27.32 22.68
N ALA A 38 24.40 -27.76 23.07
CA ALA A 38 24.92 -27.51 24.41
C ALA A 38 25.29 -26.03 24.59
N GLY A 39 24.73 -25.39 25.63
CA GLY A 39 24.93 -23.97 25.90
C GLY A 39 24.23 -23.04 24.90
N LEU A 40 23.37 -23.58 24.04
CA LEU A 40 22.60 -22.81 23.08
C LEU A 40 21.51 -22.01 23.80
N SER A 41 21.43 -20.72 23.47
CA SER A 41 20.35 -19.82 23.87
C SER A 41 19.73 -19.22 22.62
N VAL A 42 18.41 -19.33 22.50
CA VAL A 42 17.65 -18.82 21.35
C VAL A 42 16.65 -17.80 21.84
N TYR A 43 16.65 -16.62 21.21
CA TYR A 43 15.61 -15.61 21.40
C TYR A 43 14.25 -16.18 20.94
N ALA A 44 13.27 -16.21 21.84
CA ALA A 44 11.95 -16.73 21.57
C ALA A 44 10.86 -15.89 22.23
N ALA A 45 10.18 -15.07 21.43
CA ALA A 45 9.07 -14.27 21.88
C ALA A 45 7.74 -15.02 21.72
N THR A 46 6.73 -14.66 22.50
CA THR A 46 5.36 -15.19 22.33
C THR A 46 4.84 -14.87 20.95
N VAL A 47 4.13 -15.81 20.30
CA VAL A 47 3.62 -15.59 18.93
C VAL A 47 2.73 -14.35 18.86
N THR A 48 1.83 -14.21 19.84
CA THR A 48 0.99 -13.03 20.06
C THR A 48 0.78 -12.80 21.57
N THR A 49 0.33 -11.60 21.92
CA THR A 49 -0.07 -11.21 23.28
C THR A 49 -1.37 -11.87 23.76
N PHE A 50 -2.05 -12.60 22.88
CA PHE A 50 -3.35 -13.22 23.12
C PHE A 50 -3.28 -14.72 23.42
N LEU A 51 -2.11 -15.33 23.30
CA LEU A 51 -1.94 -16.78 23.35
C LEU A 51 -1.02 -17.19 24.49
N GLY A 52 -1.59 -17.89 25.47
CA GLY A 52 -0.84 -18.48 26.57
C GLY A 52 -0.10 -17.48 27.47
N PRO A 53 0.79 -17.97 28.34
CA PRO A 53 1.58 -17.13 29.25
C PRO A 53 2.52 -16.18 28.52
N GLN A 54 2.74 -15.00 29.09
CA GLN A 54 3.56 -13.90 28.54
C GLN A 54 4.77 -13.61 29.43
N PRO A 55 5.76 -12.82 28.95
CA PRO A 55 6.89 -12.39 29.78
C PRO A 55 6.41 -11.70 31.05
N GLY A 56 6.98 -12.09 32.20
CA GLY A 56 6.60 -11.57 33.52
C GLY A 56 5.40 -12.26 34.20
N ASP A 57 4.68 -13.15 33.51
CA ASP A 57 3.64 -13.97 34.16
C ASP A 57 4.27 -14.95 35.19
N PRO A 58 3.61 -15.22 36.32
CA PRO A 58 4.09 -16.20 37.30
C PRO A 58 4.13 -17.61 36.69
N ASN A 59 5.14 -18.40 37.06
CA ASN A 59 5.38 -19.75 36.53
C ASN A 59 5.43 -19.78 34.99
N SER A 60 6.07 -18.81 34.34
CA SER A 60 6.25 -18.81 32.89
C SER A 60 7.17 -19.92 32.36
N PRO A 61 8.20 -20.44 33.06
CA PRO A 61 9.04 -21.50 32.51
C PRO A 61 8.31 -22.82 32.30
N ARG A 62 8.62 -23.52 31.21
CA ARG A 62 8.17 -24.90 30.94
C ARG A 62 9.37 -25.75 30.58
N SER A 63 9.45 -26.95 31.15
CA SER A 63 10.48 -27.94 30.81
C SER A 63 9.81 -29.23 30.40
N GLY A 64 10.36 -29.89 29.39
CA GLY A 64 9.82 -31.14 28.86
C GLY A 64 10.70 -31.70 27.76
N ARG A 65 10.40 -32.94 27.35
CA ARG A 65 11.07 -33.56 26.22
C ARG A 65 10.56 -32.94 24.93
N VAL A 66 11.46 -32.70 23.98
CA VAL A 66 11.12 -32.14 22.68
C VAL A 66 10.57 -33.22 21.76
N VAL A 67 9.40 -32.97 21.18
CA VAL A 67 8.78 -33.79 20.14
C VAL A 67 8.66 -32.98 18.85
N LEU A 68 8.95 -33.61 17.72
CA LEU A 68 8.90 -32.94 16.42
C LEU A 68 7.51 -33.04 15.82
N LEU A 69 6.93 -31.91 15.43
CA LEU A 69 5.70 -31.84 14.65
C LEU A 69 6.00 -31.48 13.20
N THR A 70 5.65 -32.38 12.29
CA THR A 70 5.74 -32.18 10.83
C THR A 70 4.41 -31.86 10.17
N ASP A 71 3.29 -32.18 10.85
CA ASP A 71 1.95 -32.03 10.31
C ASP A 71 1.44 -30.58 10.43
N ASP A 72 0.48 -30.24 9.58
CA ASP A 72 -0.17 -28.93 9.54
C ASP A 72 -0.86 -28.59 10.88
N MET A 73 -0.39 -27.52 11.54
CA MET A 73 -0.94 -27.03 12.82
C MET A 73 -2.42 -26.64 12.75
N CYS A 74 -2.97 -26.45 11.55
CA CYS A 74 -4.37 -26.09 11.36
C CYS A 74 -5.33 -27.28 11.38
N LYS A 75 -4.81 -28.52 11.39
CA LYS A 75 -5.62 -29.73 11.36
C LYS A 75 -5.52 -30.46 12.70
N PRO A 76 -6.56 -31.22 13.10
CA PRO A 76 -6.47 -32.06 14.29
C PRO A 76 -5.24 -32.96 14.24
N ILE A 77 -4.45 -32.95 15.31
CA ILE A 77 -3.19 -33.67 15.40
C ILE A 77 -3.42 -34.94 16.22
N ALA A 78 -3.04 -36.10 15.68
CA ALA A 78 -3.18 -37.38 16.36
C ALA A 78 -2.12 -37.63 17.46
N MET A 79 -1.06 -36.82 17.48
CA MET A 79 0.01 -36.86 18.48
C MET A 79 -0.50 -36.53 19.88
N GLN A 80 -0.08 -37.32 20.87
CA GLN A 80 -0.19 -36.97 22.28
C GLN A 80 1.17 -36.44 22.76
N ALA A 81 1.18 -35.25 23.35
CA ALA A 81 2.38 -34.55 23.79
C ALA A 81 2.23 -34.03 25.22
N ALA A 82 1.54 -34.79 26.09
CA ALA A 82 1.25 -34.39 27.46
C ALA A 82 2.53 -34.03 28.23
N GLY A 83 2.71 -32.75 28.57
CA GLY A 83 3.90 -32.25 29.26
C GLY A 83 5.16 -32.09 28.39
N ASP A 84 5.13 -32.51 27.13
CA ASP A 84 6.23 -32.38 26.18
C ASP A 84 6.25 -30.97 25.54
N ILE A 85 7.40 -30.60 24.97
CA ILE A 85 7.58 -29.37 24.19
C ILE A 85 7.54 -29.73 22.71
N ILE A 86 6.60 -29.16 21.96
CA ILE A 86 6.51 -29.37 20.53
C ILE A 86 7.47 -28.42 19.82
N LEU A 87 8.42 -28.96 19.06
CA LEU A 87 9.15 -28.22 18.03
C LEU A 87 8.46 -28.48 16.69
N ALA A 88 7.94 -27.46 16.06
CA ALA A 88 7.35 -27.61 14.73
C ALA A 88 8.35 -27.37 13.61
N THR A 89 8.15 -28.03 12.47
CA THR A 89 8.85 -27.66 11.25
C THR A 89 8.35 -26.32 10.71
N ALA A 90 9.18 -25.63 9.92
CA ALA A 90 8.77 -24.40 9.25
C ALA A 90 7.53 -24.64 8.38
N GLU A 91 7.46 -25.78 7.69
CA GLU A 91 6.32 -26.19 6.85
C GLU A 91 5.04 -26.36 7.67
N ALA A 92 5.11 -26.99 8.84
CA ALA A 92 3.96 -27.17 9.74
C ALA A 92 3.34 -25.84 10.18
N THR A 93 4.15 -24.77 10.25
CA THR A 93 3.67 -23.43 10.64
C THR A 93 2.90 -22.69 9.53
N LEU A 94 3.00 -23.14 8.27
CA LEU A 94 2.43 -22.45 7.09
C LEU A 94 0.93 -22.69 6.89
N GLY A 95 0.28 -23.50 7.72
CA GLY A 95 -1.15 -23.80 7.62
C GLY A 95 -2.04 -22.57 7.54
N ALA A 96 -3.12 -22.66 6.75
CA ALA A 96 -4.06 -21.58 6.47
C ALA A 96 -5.19 -21.46 7.51
N CYS A 97 -4.84 -21.06 8.72
CA CYS A 97 -5.79 -20.77 9.81
C CYS A 97 -5.22 -19.74 10.79
N SER A 98 -6.07 -19.27 11.72
CA SER A 98 -5.65 -18.29 12.74
C SER A 98 -4.59 -18.84 13.70
N LEU A 99 -3.83 -17.94 14.33
CA LEU A 99 -2.82 -18.31 15.32
C LEU A 99 -3.49 -18.93 16.56
N GLU A 100 -4.69 -18.47 16.91
CA GLU A 100 -5.58 -19.04 17.91
C GLU A 100 -5.99 -20.48 17.55
N THR A 101 -6.35 -20.75 16.29
CA THR A 101 -6.68 -22.10 15.84
C THR A 101 -5.48 -23.03 15.99
N LYS A 102 -4.28 -22.59 15.55
CA LYS A 102 -3.04 -23.36 15.72
C LYS A 102 -2.77 -23.66 17.19
N TYR A 103 -2.94 -22.66 18.05
CA TYR A 103 -2.75 -22.78 19.49
C TYR A 103 -3.71 -23.81 20.10
N LEU A 104 -5.02 -23.73 19.80
CA LEU A 104 -6.02 -24.64 20.36
C LEU A 104 -5.84 -26.08 19.91
N THR A 105 -5.49 -26.29 18.63
CA THR A 105 -5.16 -27.61 18.09
C THR A 105 -4.00 -28.25 18.85
N LEU A 106 -2.93 -27.49 19.09
CA LEU A 106 -1.74 -27.99 19.79
C LEU A 106 -2.00 -28.16 21.29
N TYR A 107 -2.78 -27.26 21.88
CA TYR A 107 -3.19 -27.36 23.28
C TYR A 107 -3.96 -28.67 23.55
N ALA A 108 -4.80 -29.11 22.62
CA ALA A 108 -5.55 -30.36 22.73
C ALA A 108 -4.65 -31.61 22.81
N THR A 109 -3.38 -31.52 22.41
CA THR A 109 -2.41 -32.63 22.53
C THR A 109 -1.84 -32.78 23.95
N GLY A 110 -2.08 -31.80 24.84
CA GLY A 110 -1.53 -31.74 26.20
C GLY A 110 -0.14 -31.11 26.30
N ALA A 111 0.38 -30.52 25.22
CA ALA A 111 1.71 -29.90 25.19
C ALA A 111 1.91 -28.85 26.29
N ALA A 112 3.09 -28.86 26.91
CA ALA A 112 3.51 -27.83 27.85
C ALA A 112 3.89 -26.53 27.14
N GLY A 113 4.41 -26.64 25.92
CA GLY A 113 4.64 -25.50 25.05
C GLY A 113 5.01 -25.88 23.62
N VAL A 114 5.05 -24.87 22.76
CA VAL A 114 5.28 -25.00 21.33
C VAL A 114 6.33 -23.98 20.89
N ILE A 115 7.30 -24.44 20.10
CA ILE A 115 8.30 -23.64 19.39
C ILE A 115 7.94 -23.65 17.91
N ALA A 116 7.53 -22.50 17.37
CA ALA A 116 7.13 -22.32 15.98
C ALA A 116 8.16 -21.48 15.20
N PRO A 117 9.07 -22.12 14.45
CA PRO A 117 10.11 -21.40 13.71
C PRO A 117 9.56 -20.67 12.49
N VAL A 118 10.10 -19.47 12.24
CA VAL A 118 9.95 -18.73 10.99
C VAL A 118 11.34 -18.29 10.56
N LEU A 119 11.84 -18.85 9.46
CA LEU A 119 13.23 -18.69 9.03
C LEU A 119 13.57 -17.24 8.69
N ASP A 120 14.73 -16.77 9.15
CA ASP A 120 15.29 -15.45 8.80
C ASP A 120 14.38 -14.25 9.14
N VAL A 121 13.53 -14.36 10.17
CA VAL A 121 12.59 -13.32 10.62
C VAL A 121 12.80 -13.00 12.10
N VAL A 122 12.85 -11.71 12.49
CA VAL A 122 12.82 -11.35 13.92
C VAL A 122 11.44 -11.74 14.48
N PRO A 123 11.37 -12.66 15.47
CA PRO A 123 10.12 -13.27 15.85
C PRO A 123 9.12 -12.26 16.42
N SER A 124 7.85 -12.62 16.26
CA SER A 124 6.71 -11.97 16.92
C SER A 124 6.34 -10.56 16.44
N LEU A 125 6.61 -10.27 15.16
CA LEU A 125 5.98 -9.17 14.39
C LEU A 125 4.44 -9.15 14.55
N ASN A 126 3.83 -10.32 14.72
CA ASN A 126 2.38 -10.52 14.84
C ASN A 126 1.85 -10.33 16.28
N MET A 127 2.52 -9.56 17.14
CA MET A 127 2.22 -9.53 18.57
C MET A 127 0.77 -9.13 18.91
N TYR A 128 0.17 -8.27 18.09
CA TYR A 128 -1.19 -7.78 18.26
C TYR A 128 -2.17 -8.40 17.25
N SER A 129 -1.74 -9.41 16.49
CA SER A 129 -2.59 -10.16 15.58
C SER A 129 -3.56 -11.03 16.38
N ASN A 130 -4.86 -10.88 16.11
CA ASN A 130 -5.94 -11.67 16.71
C ASN A 130 -6.99 -12.03 15.66
N ASP A 131 -7.69 -13.15 15.80
CA ASP A 131 -8.73 -13.56 14.84
C ASP A 131 -10.08 -12.84 14.99
N GLY A 132 -10.18 -11.87 15.91
CA GLY A 132 -11.41 -11.15 16.23
C GLY A 132 -12.17 -11.69 17.43
N THR A 133 -11.77 -12.84 17.98
CA THR A 133 -12.31 -13.37 19.25
C THR A 133 -11.63 -12.77 20.49
N LYS A 134 -10.76 -11.76 20.31
CA LYS A 134 -10.02 -11.01 21.35
C LYS A 134 -9.24 -11.88 22.36
N GLY A 135 -8.87 -13.12 22.03
CA GLY A 135 -7.93 -13.92 22.82
C GLY A 135 -8.35 -14.25 24.26
N ALA A 136 -9.55 -13.86 24.69
CA ALA A 136 -9.97 -13.97 26.09
C ALA A 136 -10.01 -15.43 26.58
N GLN A 137 -10.20 -16.37 25.65
CA GLN A 137 -10.24 -17.79 25.93
C GLN A 137 -8.86 -18.46 25.89
N THR A 138 -7.92 -17.92 25.12
CA THR A 138 -6.61 -18.54 24.85
C THR A 138 -5.47 -17.96 25.70
N ARG A 139 -5.58 -16.70 26.13
CA ARG A 139 -4.57 -16.03 26.97
C ARG A 139 -4.39 -16.69 28.34
N GLY A 140 -5.47 -17.20 28.91
CA GLY A 140 -5.48 -17.86 30.23
C GLY A 140 -5.07 -19.33 30.20
N LEU A 141 -4.84 -19.92 29.02
CA LEU A 141 -4.42 -21.32 28.90
C LEU A 141 -2.92 -21.47 29.22
N PRO A 142 -2.48 -22.58 29.84
CA PRO A 142 -1.14 -22.67 30.44
C PRO A 142 0.00 -23.01 29.46
N MET A 143 -0.31 -23.39 28.23
CA MET A 143 0.67 -23.79 27.22
C MET A 143 1.42 -22.57 26.68
N LEU A 144 2.75 -22.62 26.65
CA LEU A 144 3.54 -21.56 25.99
C LEU A 144 3.45 -21.70 24.48
N PHE A 145 3.35 -20.58 23.76
CA PHE A 145 3.44 -20.57 22.30
C PHE A 145 4.44 -19.54 21.84
N LEU A 146 5.62 -20.01 21.46
CA LEU A 146 6.78 -19.19 21.17
C LEU A 146 7.12 -19.25 19.68
N ARG A 147 7.62 -18.13 19.17
CA ARG A 147 8.15 -18.00 17.82
C ARG A 147 9.65 -17.76 17.89
N ILE A 148 10.39 -18.46 17.05
CA ILE A 148 11.83 -18.27 16.89
C ILE A 148 12.16 -17.89 15.44
N GLY A 149 13.26 -17.16 15.28
CA GLY A 149 13.76 -16.66 14.01
C GLY A 149 15.07 -17.27 13.55
N PRO A 150 15.22 -18.61 13.47
CA PRO A 150 16.51 -19.22 13.21
C PRO A 150 17.01 -18.92 11.79
N SER A 151 18.34 -18.87 11.62
CA SER A 151 18.95 -19.02 10.29
C SER A 151 18.72 -20.44 9.77
N ARG A 152 18.87 -20.66 8.46
CA ARG A 152 18.70 -22.01 7.86
C ARG A 152 19.60 -23.06 8.49
N ASP A 153 20.89 -22.78 8.59
CA ASP A 153 21.86 -23.71 9.18
C ASP A 153 21.50 -24.03 10.65
N PHE A 154 21.01 -23.03 11.38
CA PHE A 154 20.60 -23.20 12.76
C PHE A 154 19.27 -23.96 12.90
N TYR A 155 18.34 -23.74 11.97
CA TYR A 155 17.11 -24.51 11.87
C TYR A 155 17.39 -25.99 11.61
N ASP A 156 18.30 -26.30 10.69
CA ASP A 156 18.66 -27.69 10.36
C ASP A 156 19.25 -28.40 11.59
N VAL A 157 20.10 -27.70 12.34
CA VAL A 157 20.64 -28.20 13.62
C VAL A 157 19.53 -28.44 14.66
N LEU A 158 18.57 -27.53 14.80
CA LEU A 158 17.45 -27.68 15.73
C LEU A 158 16.59 -28.89 15.37
N ILE A 159 16.19 -29.03 14.10
CA ILE A 159 15.31 -30.11 13.66
C ILE A 159 15.99 -31.47 13.77
N ALA A 160 17.30 -31.56 13.50
CA ALA A 160 18.04 -32.81 13.58
C ALA A 160 18.40 -33.21 15.02
N GLY A 161 18.76 -32.24 15.87
CA GLY A 161 19.37 -32.51 17.17
C GLY A 161 18.42 -32.39 18.37
N ALA A 162 17.38 -31.56 18.28
CA ALA A 162 16.51 -31.26 19.42
C ALA A 162 15.52 -32.39 19.76
N PRO A 163 14.92 -33.13 18.80
CA PRO A 163 13.95 -34.17 19.12
C PRO A 163 14.50 -35.21 20.10
N GLY A 164 13.73 -35.51 21.14
CA GLY A 164 14.11 -36.44 22.21
C GLY A 164 14.96 -35.83 23.34
N GLN A 165 15.48 -34.61 23.19
CA GLN A 165 16.19 -33.89 24.25
C GLN A 165 15.22 -33.18 25.20
N ASN A 166 15.64 -32.89 26.42
CA ASN A 166 14.90 -32.00 27.30
C ASN A 166 15.24 -30.55 26.96
N ALA A 167 14.21 -29.73 26.77
CA ALA A 167 14.33 -28.30 26.64
C ALA A 167 13.66 -27.60 27.83
N THR A 168 14.15 -26.42 28.17
CA THR A 168 13.45 -25.46 29.03
C THR A 168 13.19 -24.22 28.21
N ILE A 169 11.93 -23.79 28.18
CA ILE A 169 11.46 -22.65 27.42
C ILE A 169 10.84 -21.59 28.35
N THR A 170 11.11 -20.34 28.04
CA THR A 170 10.62 -19.13 28.72
C THR A 170 10.29 -18.09 27.66
N PRO A 171 9.21 -17.30 27.82
CA PRO A 171 8.87 -16.26 26.85
C PRO A 171 9.77 -15.03 27.03
N ASP A 172 10.45 -14.61 25.96
CA ASP A 172 11.20 -13.34 25.94
C ASP A 172 10.31 -12.13 25.70
N VAL A 173 10.79 -10.97 26.16
CA VAL A 173 10.22 -9.67 25.82
C VAL A 173 10.23 -9.47 24.31
N ASN A 174 9.09 -9.07 23.75
CA ASN A 174 8.96 -8.88 22.33
C ASN A 174 9.53 -7.52 21.89
N VAL A 175 10.64 -7.52 21.15
CA VAL A 175 11.27 -6.30 20.60
C VAL A 175 10.34 -5.45 19.72
N TRP A 176 9.29 -6.05 19.13
CA TRP A 176 8.31 -5.31 18.33
C TRP A 176 7.42 -4.41 19.17
N GLU A 177 7.27 -4.67 20.48
CA GLU A 177 6.47 -3.83 21.37
C GLU A 177 7.03 -2.40 21.43
N ALA A 178 8.33 -2.28 21.73
CA ALA A 178 9.02 -1.00 21.76
C ALA A 178 9.01 -0.32 20.38
N THR A 179 9.18 -1.10 19.32
CA THR A 179 9.13 -0.61 17.93
C THR A 179 7.76 -0.04 17.59
N PHE A 180 6.70 -0.76 17.90
CA PHE A 180 5.32 -0.34 17.65
C PHE A 180 4.93 0.86 18.51
N ALA A 181 5.41 0.96 19.74
CA ALA A 181 5.19 2.14 20.58
C ALA A 181 6.03 3.37 20.16
N SER A 182 7.08 3.17 19.35
CA SER A 182 8.00 4.24 18.99
C SER A 182 7.33 5.36 18.18
N TRP A 183 7.79 6.59 18.41
CA TRP A 183 7.22 7.77 17.75
C TRP A 183 7.38 7.73 16.23
N TYR A 184 8.50 7.20 15.72
CA TYR A 184 8.79 7.18 14.29
C TYR A 184 7.93 6.14 13.58
N TYR A 185 7.70 4.98 14.19
CA TYR A 185 6.75 4.00 13.66
C TYR A 185 5.34 4.60 13.62
N GLN A 186 4.88 5.14 14.76
CA GLN A 186 3.55 5.74 14.84
C GLN A 186 3.39 6.91 13.87
N LEU A 187 4.42 7.73 13.66
CA LEU A 187 4.33 8.88 12.76
C LEU A 187 4.34 8.46 11.27
N PHE A 188 5.32 7.66 10.85
CA PHE A 188 5.58 7.42 9.43
C PHE A 188 4.79 6.25 8.84
N ILE A 189 4.43 5.25 9.63
CA ILE A 189 3.56 4.15 9.19
C ILE A 189 2.09 4.48 9.44
N ARG A 190 1.76 5.00 10.61
CA ARG A 190 0.35 5.15 11.02
C ARG A 190 -0.21 6.54 10.76
N ILE A 191 0.25 7.55 11.48
CA ILE A 191 -0.40 8.86 11.60
C ILE A 191 -0.35 9.62 10.27
N LEU A 192 0.83 9.83 9.69
CA LEU A 192 0.95 10.63 8.46
C LEU A 192 0.21 9.98 7.28
N PRO A 193 0.42 8.70 6.94
CA PRO A 193 -0.27 8.10 5.82
C PRO A 193 -1.79 8.07 6.03
N SER A 194 -2.26 7.71 7.23
CA SER A 194 -3.71 7.65 7.50
C SER A 194 -4.38 9.02 7.40
N LEU A 195 -3.79 10.07 7.99
CA LEU A 195 -4.33 11.42 7.92
C LEU A 195 -4.38 11.93 6.47
N VAL A 196 -3.30 11.74 5.71
CA VAL A 196 -3.24 12.18 4.31
C VAL A 196 -4.26 11.41 3.46
N MET A 197 -4.42 10.11 3.66
CA MET A 197 -5.40 9.29 2.93
C MET A 197 -6.84 9.67 3.29
N VAL A 198 -7.18 9.80 4.57
CA VAL A 198 -8.51 10.23 5.01
C VAL A 198 -8.82 11.64 4.50
N ALA A 199 -7.88 12.59 4.63
CA ALA A 199 -8.04 13.93 4.11
C ALA A 199 -8.22 13.94 2.58
N SER A 200 -7.48 13.09 1.86
CA SER A 200 -7.64 12.92 0.41
C SER A 200 -9.02 12.39 0.06
N GLY A 201 -9.53 11.38 0.76
CA GLY A 201 -10.88 10.84 0.56
C GLY A 201 -11.99 11.85 0.85
N VAL A 202 -11.90 12.60 1.95
CA VAL A 202 -12.84 13.69 2.28
C VAL A 202 -12.80 14.81 1.22
N THR A 203 -11.59 15.21 0.81
CA THR A 203 -11.42 16.21 -0.24
C THR A 203 -11.96 15.72 -1.59
N ALA A 204 -11.79 14.43 -1.90
CA ALA A 204 -12.33 13.82 -3.10
C ALA A 204 -13.87 13.86 -3.10
N ALA A 205 -14.50 13.56 -1.97
CA ALA A 205 -15.95 13.65 -1.81
C ALA A 205 -16.44 15.09 -2.01
N ALA A 206 -15.76 16.06 -1.39
CA ALA A 206 -16.09 17.47 -1.55
C ALA A 206 -15.94 17.94 -3.01
N TYR A 207 -14.85 17.57 -3.68
CA TYR A 207 -14.65 17.89 -5.10
C TYR A 207 -15.67 17.21 -6.00
N LEU A 208 -16.03 15.95 -5.73
CA LEU A 208 -17.07 15.24 -6.48
C LEU A 208 -18.42 15.93 -6.34
N ALA A 209 -18.81 16.30 -5.11
CA ALA A 209 -20.05 17.04 -4.85
C ALA A 209 -20.06 18.40 -5.56
N LEU A 210 -18.93 19.12 -5.58
CA LEU A 210 -18.79 20.37 -6.32
C LEU A 210 -18.89 20.18 -7.84
N HIS A 211 -18.26 19.16 -8.42
CA HIS A 211 -18.40 18.83 -9.84
C HIS A 211 -19.85 18.52 -10.21
N LEU A 212 -20.54 17.70 -9.40
CA LEU A 212 -21.96 17.39 -9.61
C LEU A 212 -22.86 18.62 -9.49
N ARG A 213 -22.55 19.55 -8.56
CA ARG A 213 -23.25 20.82 -8.44
C ARG A 213 -23.07 21.69 -9.68
N ILE A 214 -21.84 21.79 -10.21
CA ILE A 214 -21.56 22.53 -11.45
C ILE A 214 -22.33 21.92 -12.63
N THR A 215 -22.32 20.60 -12.78
CA THR A 215 -23.09 19.90 -13.82
C THR A 215 -24.59 20.13 -13.69
N HIS A 216 -25.10 20.15 -12.47
CA HIS A 216 -26.51 20.40 -12.21
C HIS A 216 -26.90 21.86 -12.51
N ASP A 217 -26.05 22.83 -12.17
CA ASP A 217 -26.28 24.24 -12.50
C ASP A 217 -26.19 24.47 -14.02
N GLU A 218 -25.29 23.78 -14.72
CA GLU A 218 -25.22 23.76 -16.18
C GLU A 218 -26.49 23.16 -16.80
N TYR A 219 -26.98 22.03 -16.29
CA TYR A 219 -28.26 21.45 -16.70
C TYR A 219 -29.41 22.45 -16.56
N LYS A 220 -29.48 23.17 -15.43
CA LYS A 220 -30.50 24.20 -15.22
C LYS A 220 -30.37 25.35 -16.21
N SER A 221 -29.15 25.74 -16.59
CA SER A 221 -28.93 26.81 -17.57
C SER A 221 -29.31 26.40 -19.00
N VAL A 222 -29.11 25.14 -19.38
CA VAL A 222 -29.33 24.63 -20.75
C VAL A 222 -30.75 24.10 -20.95
N VAL A 223 -31.37 23.50 -19.94
CA VAL A 223 -32.69 22.85 -20.06
C VAL A 223 -33.80 23.73 -19.47
N PRO A 224 -34.77 24.18 -20.29
CA PRO A 224 -35.90 24.99 -19.83
C PRO A 224 -36.68 24.33 -18.70
N ASN A 225 -37.15 25.11 -17.72
CA ASN A 225 -37.86 24.63 -16.52
C ASN A 225 -38.96 23.59 -16.83
N VAL A 226 -39.78 23.86 -17.85
CA VAL A 226 -40.94 23.03 -18.27
C VAL A 226 -40.52 21.65 -18.80
N SER A 227 -39.28 21.53 -19.26
CA SER A 227 -38.72 20.33 -19.88
C SER A 227 -37.86 19.50 -18.93
N ARG A 228 -37.77 19.88 -17.65
CA ARG A 228 -36.92 19.20 -16.67
C ARG A 228 -37.62 17.97 -16.10
N THR A 229 -36.96 16.83 -16.23
CA THR A 229 -37.42 15.55 -15.65
C THR A 229 -36.23 14.82 -15.04
N SER A 230 -36.47 13.96 -14.05
CA SER A 230 -35.42 13.14 -13.42
C SER A 230 -34.66 12.29 -14.44
N ARG A 231 -35.37 11.71 -15.42
CA ARG A 231 -34.76 10.93 -16.51
C ARG A 231 -33.84 11.78 -17.40
N ARG A 232 -34.24 13.02 -17.72
CA ARG A 232 -33.39 13.95 -18.50
C ARG A 232 -32.20 14.43 -17.69
N LEU A 233 -32.37 14.71 -16.40
CA LEU A 233 -31.26 15.04 -15.50
C LEU A 233 -30.27 13.88 -15.40
N ALA A 234 -30.73 12.65 -15.16
CA ALA A 234 -29.87 11.47 -15.10
C ALA A 234 -29.11 11.24 -16.41
N SER A 235 -29.79 11.41 -17.56
CA SER A 235 -29.16 11.32 -18.88
C SER A 235 -28.12 12.42 -19.11
N PHE A 236 -28.41 13.66 -18.68
CA PHE A 236 -27.49 14.78 -18.75
C PHE A 236 -26.25 14.54 -17.88
N VAL A 237 -26.45 14.23 -16.60
CA VAL A 237 -25.37 13.90 -15.66
C VAL A 237 -24.51 12.78 -16.23
N ARG A 238 -25.11 11.67 -16.68
CA ARG A 238 -24.37 10.54 -17.27
C ARG A 238 -23.48 10.95 -18.44
N LYS A 239 -23.92 11.89 -19.29
CA LYS A 239 -23.13 12.41 -20.42
C LYS A 239 -22.02 13.37 -19.97
N SER A 240 -22.19 14.04 -18.83
CA SER A 240 -21.21 14.95 -18.25
C SER A 240 -20.19 14.27 -17.35
N LEU A 241 -20.47 13.04 -16.90
CA LEU A 241 -19.50 12.23 -16.14
C LEU A 241 -18.31 11.84 -17.05
N GLY A 242 -17.13 11.89 -16.46
CA GLY A 242 -15.87 11.65 -17.17
C GLY A 242 -14.77 11.21 -16.21
N LEU A 243 -13.54 11.11 -16.71
CA LEU A 243 -12.39 10.64 -15.93
C LEU A 243 -12.21 11.31 -14.55
N PRO A 244 -12.37 12.64 -14.38
CA PRO A 244 -12.27 13.27 -13.07
C PRO A 244 -13.24 12.68 -12.05
N HIS A 245 -14.48 12.40 -12.45
CA HIS A 245 -15.52 11.87 -11.57
C HIS A 245 -15.22 10.42 -11.18
N ALA A 246 -14.70 9.62 -12.12
CA ALA A 246 -14.29 8.24 -11.85
C ALA A 246 -13.13 8.19 -10.84
N VAL A 247 -12.08 8.98 -11.05
CA VAL A 247 -10.94 9.07 -10.12
C VAL A 247 -11.42 9.51 -8.73
N LEU A 248 -12.19 10.60 -8.64
CA LEU A 248 -12.67 11.10 -7.35
C LEU A 248 -13.54 10.06 -6.62
N THR A 249 -14.40 9.33 -7.35
CA THR A 249 -15.23 8.27 -6.76
C THR A 249 -14.37 7.12 -6.22
N ILE A 250 -13.35 6.70 -6.97
CA ILE A 250 -12.41 5.68 -6.51
C ILE A 250 -11.69 6.17 -5.24
N GLU A 251 -11.13 7.38 -5.25
CA GLU A 251 -10.38 7.92 -4.11
C GLU A 251 -11.22 8.10 -2.84
N VAL A 252 -12.51 8.42 -2.95
CA VAL A 252 -13.41 8.50 -1.79
C VAL A 252 -13.40 7.19 -1.01
N LEU A 253 -13.44 6.05 -1.69
CA LEU A 253 -13.48 4.74 -1.03
C LEU A 253 -12.07 4.25 -0.72
N THR A 254 -11.17 4.29 -1.70
CA THR A 254 -9.88 3.59 -1.64
C THR A 254 -8.79 4.41 -0.96
N SER A 255 -9.01 5.70 -0.69
CA SER A 255 -8.18 6.47 0.24
C SER A 255 -8.75 6.41 1.66
N THR A 256 -10.06 6.61 1.83
CA THR A 256 -10.67 6.65 3.18
C THR A 256 -10.60 5.32 3.91
N LEU A 257 -11.00 4.21 3.28
CA LEU A 257 -11.08 2.91 3.96
C LEU A 257 -9.71 2.42 4.46
N PRO A 258 -8.65 2.34 3.61
CA PRO A 258 -7.34 1.94 4.10
C PRO A 258 -6.76 2.97 5.09
N GLY A 259 -7.04 4.26 4.90
CA GLY A 259 -6.63 5.31 5.84
C GLY A 259 -7.23 5.12 7.24
N VAL A 260 -8.51 4.79 7.35
CA VAL A 260 -9.18 4.49 8.63
C VAL A 260 -8.65 3.19 9.24
N VAL A 261 -8.51 2.13 8.45
CA VAL A 261 -7.96 0.85 8.92
C VAL A 261 -6.55 1.03 9.45
N LEU A 262 -5.72 1.80 8.76
CA LEU A 262 -4.38 2.14 9.20
C LEU A 262 -4.40 3.01 10.46
N ALA A 263 -5.30 4.00 10.56
CA ALA A 263 -5.43 4.84 11.76
C ALA A 263 -5.80 4.01 13.00
N ILE A 264 -6.73 3.06 12.87
CA ILE A 264 -7.21 2.25 13.99
C ILE A 264 -6.22 1.13 14.33
N GLY A 265 -5.83 0.35 13.32
CA GLY A 265 -5.02 -0.85 13.47
C GLY A 265 -3.51 -0.58 13.56
N GLY A 266 -3.04 0.50 12.95
CA GLY A 266 -1.63 0.91 12.99
C GLY A 266 -0.68 -0.11 12.37
N TYR A 267 -1.15 -0.93 11.42
CA TYR A 267 -0.35 -1.95 10.73
C TYR A 267 0.37 -2.92 11.68
N TYR A 268 -0.41 -3.71 12.42
CA TYR A 268 0.05 -4.58 13.52
C TYR A 268 0.51 -3.87 14.79
N SER A 269 0.62 -2.54 14.85
CA SER A 269 1.03 -1.85 16.09
C SER A 269 -0.04 -1.73 17.17
N THR A 270 -1.28 -2.16 16.91
CA THR A 270 -2.34 -2.14 17.92
C THR A 270 -3.23 -3.38 17.85
N PRO A 271 -3.86 -3.77 18.98
CA PRO A 271 -4.80 -4.89 19.03
C PRO A 271 -6.23 -4.54 18.56
N ASN A 272 -6.45 -3.33 18.02
CA ASN A 272 -7.81 -2.79 17.82
C ASN A 272 -8.59 -3.44 16.67
N LEU A 273 -7.88 -4.02 15.70
CA LEU A 273 -8.49 -4.68 14.55
C LEU A 273 -8.09 -6.15 14.51
N PRO A 274 -9.00 -7.03 14.08
CA PRO A 274 -8.68 -8.42 13.83
C PRO A 274 -7.75 -8.55 12.61
N PHE A 275 -6.90 -9.56 12.65
CA PHE A 275 -5.90 -9.90 11.65
C PHE A 275 -6.50 -10.03 10.24
N PRO A 276 -7.64 -10.73 10.02
CA PRO A 276 -8.28 -10.75 8.69
C PRO A 276 -8.55 -9.37 8.08
N ILE A 277 -8.93 -8.39 8.89
CA ILE A 277 -9.18 -7.02 8.41
C ILE A 277 -7.85 -6.34 8.06
N LEU A 278 -6.84 -6.48 8.92
CA LEU A 278 -5.50 -5.91 8.64
C LEU A 278 -4.92 -6.50 7.35
N GLU A 279 -5.02 -7.81 7.17
CA GLU A 279 -4.53 -8.54 6.01
C GLU A 279 -5.28 -8.21 4.72
N TYR A 280 -6.61 -8.04 4.78
CA TYR A 280 -7.39 -7.58 3.62
C TYR A 280 -6.90 -6.21 3.12
N PHE A 281 -6.50 -5.32 4.03
CA PHE A 281 -6.02 -3.99 3.70
C PHE A 281 -4.49 -3.89 3.64
N LEU A 282 -3.75 -5.02 3.68
CA LEU A 282 -2.29 -5.06 3.69
C LEU A 282 -1.69 -4.32 2.48
N SER A 283 -2.27 -4.54 1.30
CA SER A 283 -1.85 -3.88 0.06
C SER A 283 -2.37 -2.44 -0.08
N GLN A 284 -3.17 -1.95 0.89
CA GLN A 284 -3.84 -0.65 0.84
C GLN A 284 -4.67 -0.44 -0.44
N LEU A 285 -5.28 -1.52 -0.93
CA LEU A 285 -6.02 -1.56 -2.20
C LEU A 285 -5.17 -1.07 -3.38
N SER A 286 -3.94 -1.58 -3.47
CA SER A 286 -2.92 -1.14 -4.45
C SER A 286 -3.40 -1.21 -5.89
N GLY A 287 -4.24 -2.19 -6.25
CA GLY A 287 -4.79 -2.35 -7.59
C GLY A 287 -5.74 -1.21 -7.95
N TRP A 288 -6.63 -0.84 -7.03
CA TRP A 288 -7.51 0.31 -7.20
C TRP A 288 -6.76 1.64 -7.21
N SER A 289 -5.73 1.76 -6.37
CA SER A 289 -4.85 2.94 -6.39
C SER A 289 -4.20 3.07 -7.77
N PHE A 290 -3.57 1.99 -8.25
CA PHE A 290 -2.92 1.97 -9.56
C PHE A 290 -3.88 2.36 -10.70
N ALA A 291 -5.10 1.80 -10.70
CA ALA A 291 -6.13 2.16 -11.66
C ALA A 291 -6.45 3.66 -11.65
N SER A 292 -6.64 4.25 -10.46
CA SER A 292 -6.90 5.67 -10.30
C SER A 292 -5.72 6.54 -10.77
N SER A 293 -4.48 6.09 -10.55
CA SER A 293 -3.29 6.78 -11.04
C SER A 293 -3.12 6.65 -12.56
N LEU A 294 -3.51 5.52 -13.16
CA LEU A 294 -3.54 5.34 -14.61
C LEU A 294 -4.58 6.23 -15.28
N LEU A 295 -5.78 6.32 -14.71
CA LEU A 295 -6.84 7.24 -15.15
C LEU A 295 -6.36 8.70 -15.04
N SER A 296 -5.68 9.06 -13.96
CA SER A 296 -5.11 10.40 -13.76
C SER A 296 -4.00 10.70 -14.78
N ALA A 297 -3.08 9.76 -14.98
CA ALA A 297 -2.02 9.84 -15.99
C ALA A 297 -2.60 9.99 -17.41
N SER A 298 -3.69 9.29 -17.73
CA SER A 298 -4.36 9.41 -19.03
C SER A 298 -4.84 10.83 -19.32
N VAL A 299 -5.35 11.55 -18.30
CA VAL A 299 -5.76 12.95 -18.44
C VAL A 299 -4.56 13.84 -18.74
N TRP A 300 -3.45 13.64 -18.04
CA TRP A 300 -2.21 14.37 -18.30
C TRP A 300 -1.67 14.11 -19.71
N ILE A 301 -1.56 12.83 -20.09
CA ILE A 301 -1.01 12.44 -21.40
C ILE A 301 -1.88 12.95 -22.55
N ARG A 302 -3.21 12.96 -22.42
CA ARG A 302 -4.11 13.53 -23.44
C ARG A 302 -3.93 15.03 -23.64
N GLN A 303 -3.51 15.76 -22.61
CA GLN A 303 -3.17 17.18 -22.75
C GLN A 303 -1.77 17.33 -23.34
N LEU A 304 -0.81 16.53 -22.87
CA LEU A 304 0.56 16.54 -23.35
C LEU A 304 0.64 16.20 -24.85
N SER A 305 -0.20 15.27 -25.32
CA SER A 305 -0.25 14.87 -26.73
C SER A 305 -0.71 15.97 -27.69
N ARG A 306 -1.35 17.03 -27.18
CA ARG A 306 -1.71 18.22 -27.97
C ARG A 306 -0.50 19.12 -28.21
N ILE A 307 0.55 18.97 -27.40
CA ILE A 307 1.76 19.79 -27.43
C ILE A 307 2.90 19.01 -28.10
N PHE A 308 3.02 17.72 -27.78
CA PHE A 308 4.03 16.84 -28.33
C PHE A 308 3.39 15.63 -28.96
N ASP A 309 3.76 15.32 -30.20
CA ASP A 309 3.44 14.01 -30.72
C ASP A 309 4.50 12.99 -30.28
N SER A 310 4.03 11.86 -29.78
CA SER A 310 4.86 10.77 -29.29
C SER A 310 4.18 9.46 -29.64
N ASN A 311 4.91 8.65 -30.42
CA ASN A 311 4.43 7.37 -30.93
C ASN A 311 4.70 6.19 -29.97
N GLY A 312 5.15 6.46 -28.74
CA GLY A 312 5.40 5.42 -27.75
C GLY A 312 4.12 4.63 -27.43
N LEU A 313 4.23 3.30 -27.34
CA LEU A 313 3.09 2.41 -27.13
C LEU A 313 2.28 2.80 -25.89
N LEU A 314 2.95 3.03 -24.75
CA LEU A 314 2.28 3.44 -23.51
C LEU A 314 1.59 4.80 -23.65
N THR A 315 2.21 5.76 -24.33
CA THR A 315 1.58 7.06 -24.65
C THR A 315 0.27 6.86 -25.41
N ARG A 316 0.28 6.00 -26.43
CA ARG A 316 -0.90 5.70 -27.27
C ARG A 316 -2.00 4.99 -26.49
N ILE A 317 -1.64 4.03 -25.64
CA ILE A 317 -2.58 3.36 -24.74
C ILE A 317 -3.23 4.38 -23.79
N LEU A 318 -2.45 5.24 -23.13
CA LEU A 318 -2.94 6.26 -22.19
C LEU A 318 -3.73 7.38 -22.89
N ARG A 319 -3.37 7.72 -24.14
CA ARG A 319 -4.11 8.66 -24.98
C ARG A 319 -5.51 8.13 -25.28
N GLY A 320 -5.64 6.83 -25.49
CA GLY A 320 -6.90 6.13 -25.73
C GLY A 320 -6.97 5.42 -27.08
N ASP A 321 -5.86 5.30 -27.81
CA ASP A 321 -5.80 4.63 -29.12
C ASP A 321 -6.11 3.14 -29.01
N TYR A 322 -5.86 2.54 -27.84
CA TYR A 322 -6.07 1.12 -27.54
C TYR A 322 -6.99 0.94 -26.32
N PRO A 323 -8.30 1.16 -26.45
CA PRO A 323 -9.23 1.20 -25.31
C PRO A 323 -9.35 -0.13 -24.56
N VAL A 324 -9.28 -1.26 -25.27
CA VAL A 324 -9.32 -2.61 -24.64
C VAL A 324 -8.09 -2.84 -23.77
N VAL A 325 -6.89 -2.52 -24.29
CA VAL A 325 -5.64 -2.68 -23.54
C VAL A 325 -5.62 -1.75 -22.33
N PHE A 326 -6.09 -0.50 -22.49
CA PHE A 326 -6.24 0.43 -21.37
C PHE A 326 -7.21 -0.11 -20.30
N GLY A 327 -8.34 -0.67 -20.71
CA GLY A 327 -9.29 -1.33 -19.80
C GLY A 327 -8.67 -2.51 -19.06
N LEU A 328 -7.91 -3.36 -19.73
CA LEU A 328 -7.21 -4.49 -19.10
C LEU A 328 -6.15 -4.03 -18.10
N LEU A 329 -5.38 -2.98 -18.43
CA LEU A 329 -4.40 -2.38 -17.50
C LEU A 329 -5.04 -1.79 -16.24
N ILE A 330 -6.34 -1.48 -16.26
CA ILE A 330 -7.11 -1.05 -15.08
C ILE A 330 -7.64 -2.25 -14.31
N VAL A 331 -8.34 -3.16 -15.00
CA VAL A 331 -9.13 -4.22 -14.36
C VAL A 331 -8.25 -5.34 -13.81
N VAL A 332 -7.21 -5.76 -14.54
CA VAL A 332 -6.37 -6.89 -14.14
C VAL A 332 -5.67 -6.64 -12.80
N PRO A 333 -5.00 -5.49 -12.56
CA PRO A 333 -4.39 -5.21 -11.26
C PRO A 333 -5.41 -5.17 -10.12
N ILE A 334 -6.62 -4.63 -10.35
CA ILE A 334 -7.69 -4.61 -9.35
C ILE A 334 -8.08 -6.04 -8.95
N VAL A 335 -8.34 -6.91 -9.93
CA VAL A 335 -8.78 -8.28 -9.67
C VAL A 335 -7.72 -9.07 -8.93
N ILE A 336 -6.46 -8.99 -9.37
CA ILE A 336 -5.36 -9.73 -8.73
C ILE A 336 -5.13 -9.23 -7.29
N ASP A 337 -5.08 -7.91 -7.07
CA ASP A 337 -4.90 -7.32 -5.74
C ASP A 337 -6.06 -7.65 -4.80
N THR A 338 -7.30 -7.63 -5.30
CA THR A 338 -8.48 -8.02 -4.51
C THR A 338 -8.45 -9.50 -4.15
N ALA A 339 -8.11 -10.38 -5.10
CA ALA A 339 -8.00 -11.82 -4.86
C ALA A 339 -6.92 -12.11 -3.81
N PHE A 340 -5.77 -11.45 -3.89
CA PHE A 340 -4.72 -11.56 -2.89
C PHE A 340 -5.16 -11.07 -1.51
N SER A 341 -5.82 -9.90 -1.45
CA SER A 341 -6.36 -9.36 -0.20
C SER A 341 -7.34 -10.34 0.46
N VAL A 342 -8.19 -11.00 -0.34
CA VAL A 342 -9.09 -12.06 0.15
C VAL A 342 -8.32 -13.28 0.65
N LEU A 343 -7.33 -13.77 -0.10
CA LEU A 343 -6.50 -14.90 0.31
C LEU A 343 -5.81 -14.64 1.66
N GLN A 344 -5.23 -13.44 1.83
CA GLN A 344 -4.59 -13.07 3.09
C GLN A 344 -5.61 -12.96 4.24
N ALA A 345 -6.80 -12.40 3.98
CA ALA A 345 -7.86 -12.30 4.97
C ALA A 345 -8.37 -13.65 5.46
N ILE A 346 -8.28 -14.71 4.64
CA ILE A 346 -8.61 -16.09 5.03
C ILE A 346 -7.39 -16.88 5.52
N PHE A 347 -6.31 -16.20 5.91
CA PHE A 347 -5.07 -16.79 6.42
C PHE A 347 -4.27 -17.62 5.41
N TYR A 348 -4.55 -17.51 4.10
CA TYR A 348 -3.77 -18.17 3.05
C TYR A 348 -2.55 -17.32 2.67
N MET A 349 -1.40 -17.58 3.33
CA MET A 349 -0.21 -16.73 3.25
C MET A 349 0.95 -17.40 2.50
N ASP A 350 0.71 -17.81 1.26
CA ASP A 350 1.75 -18.39 0.40
C ASP A 350 2.79 -17.32 -0.02
N PRO A 351 4.08 -17.48 0.36
CA PRO A 351 5.12 -16.53 0.01
C PRO A 351 5.32 -16.34 -1.50
N LEU A 352 5.05 -17.36 -2.32
CA LEU A 352 5.19 -17.27 -3.77
C LEU A 352 4.13 -16.34 -4.36
N VAL A 353 2.89 -16.46 -3.90
CA VAL A 353 1.77 -15.60 -4.32
C VAL A 353 2.07 -14.14 -3.98
N ALA A 354 2.52 -13.87 -2.75
CA ALA A 354 2.90 -12.53 -2.32
C ALA A 354 4.03 -11.92 -3.17
N LYS A 355 5.05 -12.72 -3.51
CA LYS A 355 6.17 -12.28 -4.37
C LYS A 355 5.71 -11.95 -5.80
N ILE A 356 4.93 -12.84 -6.43
CA ILE A 356 4.44 -12.64 -7.80
C ILE A 356 3.58 -11.38 -7.89
N LEU A 357 2.66 -11.19 -6.95
CA LEU A 357 1.82 -10.00 -6.93
C LEU A 357 2.65 -8.73 -6.73
N SER A 358 3.51 -8.72 -5.71
CA SER A 358 4.34 -7.55 -5.39
C SER A 358 5.22 -7.16 -6.57
N ALA A 359 5.82 -8.15 -7.27
CA ALA A 359 6.59 -7.93 -8.47
C ALA A 359 5.74 -7.36 -9.62
N THR A 360 4.53 -7.89 -9.83
CA THR A 360 3.63 -7.42 -10.88
C THR A 360 3.23 -5.96 -10.67
N ILE A 361 2.77 -5.61 -9.46
CA ILE A 361 2.39 -4.23 -9.14
C ILE A 361 3.60 -3.30 -9.17
N PHE A 362 4.77 -3.75 -8.69
CA PHE A 362 6.02 -3.00 -8.76
C PHE A 362 6.39 -2.63 -10.20
N VAL A 363 6.39 -3.60 -11.12
CA VAL A 363 6.73 -3.36 -12.54
C VAL A 363 5.75 -2.39 -13.18
N LEU A 364 4.45 -2.55 -12.92
CA LEU A 364 3.41 -1.68 -13.45
C LEU A 364 3.57 -0.24 -12.94
N GLN A 365 3.73 -0.06 -11.63
CA GLN A 365 3.93 1.27 -11.03
C GLN A 365 5.22 1.93 -11.50
N LEU A 366 6.32 1.18 -11.57
CA LEU A 366 7.61 1.69 -12.03
C LEU A 366 7.51 2.16 -13.48
N THR A 367 6.90 1.35 -14.35
CA THR A 367 6.75 1.65 -15.77
C THR A 367 5.90 2.90 -15.99
N VAL A 368 4.74 2.99 -15.35
CA VAL A 368 3.85 4.15 -15.48
C VAL A 368 4.46 5.39 -14.82
N GLY A 369 5.03 5.25 -13.63
CA GLY A 369 5.66 6.33 -12.88
C GLY A 369 6.81 6.97 -13.66
N LEU A 370 7.74 6.18 -14.18
CA LEU A 370 8.84 6.67 -15.02
C LEU A 370 8.32 7.33 -16.29
N HIS A 371 7.34 6.72 -16.97
CA HIS A 371 6.78 7.28 -18.19
C HIS A 371 6.14 8.66 -17.98
N VAL A 372 5.33 8.80 -16.93
CA VAL A 372 4.73 10.09 -16.56
C VAL A 372 5.80 11.10 -16.17
N LEU A 373 6.81 10.70 -15.39
CA LEU A 373 7.93 11.56 -14.98
C LEU A 373 8.67 12.12 -16.20
N PHE A 374 9.06 11.26 -17.15
CA PHE A 374 9.73 11.71 -18.38
C PHE A 374 8.85 12.67 -19.18
N GLY A 375 7.54 12.41 -19.29
CA GLY A 375 6.59 13.30 -19.95
C GLY A 375 6.51 14.69 -19.29
N VAL A 376 6.48 14.73 -17.96
CA VAL A 376 6.44 15.99 -17.19
C VAL A 376 7.77 16.76 -17.28
N LEU A 377 8.90 16.07 -17.18
CA LEU A 377 10.22 16.71 -17.32
C LEU A 377 10.40 17.32 -18.71
N ARG A 378 10.02 16.58 -19.77
CA ARG A 378 10.04 17.09 -21.15
C ARG A 378 9.17 18.33 -21.29
N TYR A 379 7.96 18.33 -20.71
CA TYR A 379 7.09 19.50 -20.70
C TYR A 379 7.75 20.72 -20.05
N TYR A 380 8.29 20.58 -18.84
CA TYR A 380 8.95 21.69 -18.15
C TYR A 380 10.16 22.23 -18.89
N TRP A 381 10.96 21.35 -19.50
CA TRP A 381 12.13 21.76 -20.30
C TRP A 381 11.70 22.57 -21.53
N THR A 382 10.70 22.10 -22.26
CA THR A 382 10.20 22.83 -23.43
C THR A 382 9.59 24.18 -23.05
N VAL A 383 8.78 24.23 -21.99
CA VAL A 383 8.20 25.49 -21.50
C VAL A 383 9.30 26.48 -21.14
N ARG A 384 10.33 26.03 -20.40
CA ARG A 384 11.46 26.88 -20.02
C ARG A 384 12.21 27.42 -21.24
N ASN A 385 12.42 26.58 -22.27
CA ASN A 385 13.10 27.00 -23.49
C ASN A 385 12.29 28.05 -24.26
N VAL A 386 10.97 27.84 -24.41
CA VAL A 386 10.07 28.78 -25.09
C VAL A 386 9.97 30.10 -24.32
N GLN A 387 9.85 30.05 -22.99
CA GLN A 387 9.84 31.25 -22.14
C GLN A 387 11.15 32.01 -22.24
N GLY A 388 12.30 31.32 -22.20
CA GLY A 388 13.62 31.93 -22.39
C GLY A 388 13.74 32.66 -23.73
N GLN A 389 13.19 32.10 -24.80
CA GLN A 389 13.18 32.71 -26.14
C GLN A 389 12.17 33.86 -26.30
N THR A 390 11.11 33.92 -25.49
CA THR A 390 10.04 34.93 -25.58
C THR A 390 10.14 36.05 -24.54
N SER A 391 11.17 36.04 -23.69
CA SER A 391 11.46 37.06 -22.67
C SER A 391 11.58 38.51 -23.18
N GLY A 392 11.71 38.70 -24.50
CA GLY A 392 11.79 40.01 -25.16
C GLY A 392 10.47 40.54 -25.76
N SER A 393 9.37 39.77 -25.74
CA SER A 393 8.07 40.22 -26.25
C SER A 393 7.12 40.57 -25.11
N GLU A 394 6.69 41.83 -25.01
CA GLU A 394 5.85 42.40 -23.93
C GLU A 394 4.48 41.73 -23.71
N HIS A 395 4.06 40.77 -24.55
CA HIS A 395 2.82 40.03 -24.36
C HIS A 395 3.14 38.65 -23.78
N GLY A 396 3.34 38.63 -22.46
CA GLY A 396 3.77 37.47 -21.69
C GLY A 396 2.97 36.20 -22.01
N ALA A 397 3.69 35.15 -22.42
CA ALA A 397 3.18 33.80 -22.57
C ALA A 397 2.85 33.21 -21.18
N SER A 398 1.77 33.68 -20.56
CA SER A 398 1.26 33.10 -19.32
C SER A 398 0.74 31.71 -19.64
N MET A 399 1.50 30.69 -19.23
CA MET A 399 1.11 29.29 -19.40
C MET A 399 -0.24 29.02 -18.72
N ASP A 400 -1.11 28.25 -19.39
CA ASP A 400 -2.43 27.92 -18.88
C ASP A 400 -2.32 27.39 -17.43
N PRO A 401 -2.94 28.06 -16.43
CA PRO A 401 -2.85 27.67 -15.02
C PRO A 401 -3.30 26.23 -14.77
N ILE A 402 -4.10 25.66 -15.67
CA ILE A 402 -4.56 24.28 -15.60
C ILE A 402 -3.45 23.32 -15.98
N LEU A 403 -2.73 23.58 -17.08
CA LEU A 403 -1.61 22.74 -17.48
C LEU A 403 -0.50 22.76 -16.43
N GLN A 404 -0.24 23.91 -15.81
CA GLN A 404 0.65 24.02 -14.64
C GLN A 404 0.23 23.11 -13.50
N ARG A 405 -1.06 23.15 -13.12
CA ARG A 405 -1.59 22.32 -12.05
C ARG A 405 -1.48 20.84 -12.39
N LEU A 406 -1.91 20.44 -13.58
CA LEU A 406 -1.84 19.05 -14.03
C LEU A 406 -0.39 18.55 -14.06
N GLY A 407 0.57 19.36 -14.52
CA GLY A 407 1.99 19.01 -14.55
C GLY A 407 2.60 18.86 -13.14
N ARG A 408 2.25 19.73 -12.18
CA ARG A 408 2.69 19.61 -10.78
C ARG A 408 2.11 18.37 -10.11
N CYS A 409 0.82 18.11 -10.28
CA CYS A 409 0.18 16.91 -9.76
C CYS A 409 0.75 15.64 -10.41
N ALA A 410 0.97 15.64 -11.73
CA ALA A 410 1.58 14.51 -12.44
C ALA A 410 3.02 14.23 -11.97
N LEU A 411 3.81 15.27 -11.68
CA LEU A 411 5.12 15.12 -11.05
C LEU A 411 5.01 14.51 -9.65
N GLY A 412 4.08 15.02 -8.83
CA GLY A 412 3.83 14.51 -7.49
C GLY A 412 3.45 13.03 -7.51
N MET A 413 2.50 12.65 -8.38
CA MET A 413 2.08 11.25 -8.58
C MET A 413 3.23 10.34 -9.00
N SER A 414 4.06 10.76 -9.95
CA SER A 414 5.17 9.92 -10.42
C SER A 414 6.25 9.75 -9.36
N LEU A 415 6.59 10.81 -8.62
CA LEU A 415 7.53 10.72 -7.50
C LEU A 415 6.98 9.83 -6.36
N SER A 416 5.68 9.92 -6.07
CA SER A 416 5.07 9.03 -5.08
C SER A 416 5.08 7.57 -5.52
N MET A 417 4.82 7.26 -6.79
CA MET A 417 4.96 5.88 -7.32
C MET A 417 6.39 5.38 -7.20
N LEU A 418 7.38 6.21 -7.52
CA LEU A 418 8.79 5.83 -7.36
C LEU A 418 9.13 5.55 -5.90
N MET A 419 8.57 6.31 -4.96
CA MET A 419 8.76 6.05 -3.53
C MET A 419 8.16 4.70 -3.10
N ILE A 420 6.98 4.33 -3.59
CA ILE A 420 6.39 3.00 -3.39
C ILE A 420 7.31 1.93 -3.96
N CYS A 421 7.77 2.11 -5.20
CA CYS A 421 8.70 1.18 -5.85
C CYS A 421 10.00 1.04 -5.07
N THR A 422 10.57 2.12 -4.52
CA THR A 422 11.77 2.05 -3.68
C THR A 422 11.54 1.21 -2.43
N GLY A 423 10.42 1.42 -1.71
CA GLY A 423 10.07 0.59 -0.55
C GLY A 423 9.97 -0.89 -0.91
N THR A 424 9.25 -1.22 -1.99
CA THR A 424 9.10 -2.61 -2.46
C THR A 424 10.42 -3.22 -2.96
N ALA A 425 11.26 -2.45 -3.63
CA ALA A 425 12.57 -2.90 -4.08
C ALA A 425 13.49 -3.23 -2.88
N MET A 426 13.43 -2.44 -1.81
CA MET A 426 14.17 -2.72 -0.57
C MET A 426 13.70 -4.02 0.08
N MET A 427 12.39 -4.29 0.10
CA MET A 427 11.83 -5.56 0.59
C MET A 427 12.35 -6.75 -0.22
N ALA A 428 12.46 -6.60 -1.54
CA ALA A 428 12.95 -7.65 -2.43
C ALA A 428 14.47 -7.85 -2.35
N ALA A 429 15.24 -6.77 -2.17
CA ALA A 429 16.69 -6.80 -2.13
C ALA A 429 17.24 -7.47 -0.87
N SER A 430 16.56 -7.34 0.27
CA SER A 430 16.97 -7.98 1.53
C SER A 430 15.76 -8.33 2.39
N SER A 431 15.31 -9.59 2.31
CA SER A 431 14.24 -10.11 3.16
C SER A 431 14.64 -10.09 4.65
N ARG A 432 15.90 -10.40 4.96
CA ARG A 432 16.43 -10.34 6.33
C ARG A 432 16.30 -8.95 6.93
N PHE A 433 16.69 -7.91 6.18
CA PHE A 433 16.54 -6.54 6.64
C PHE A 433 15.07 -6.16 6.80
N MET A 434 14.22 -6.51 5.82
CA MET A 434 12.78 -6.21 5.84
C MET A 434 12.07 -6.75 7.09
N TYR A 435 12.50 -7.91 7.62
CA TYR A 435 11.96 -8.50 8.84
C TYR A 435 12.65 -8.08 10.14
N THR A 436 13.43 -7.00 10.11
CA THR A 436 13.90 -6.31 11.33
C THR A 436 13.00 -5.11 11.66
N PRO A 437 12.93 -4.66 12.92
CA PRO A 437 12.22 -3.44 13.30
C PRO A 437 12.48 -2.22 12.41
N SER A 438 13.75 -1.94 12.13
CA SER A 438 14.17 -0.79 11.33
C SER A 438 13.83 -0.97 9.86
N GLY A 439 14.15 -2.12 9.26
CA GLY A 439 13.87 -2.38 7.86
C GLY A 439 12.38 -2.47 7.55
N TRP A 440 11.59 -3.08 8.45
CA TRP A 440 10.13 -3.08 8.37
C TRP A 440 9.60 -1.66 8.35
N THR A 441 9.98 -0.86 9.36
CA THR A 441 9.49 0.52 9.50
C THR A 441 9.82 1.34 8.25
N THR A 442 11.03 1.20 7.74
CA THR A 442 11.53 1.88 6.55
C THR A 442 10.74 1.53 5.29
N CYS A 443 10.69 0.24 4.97
CA CYS A 443 10.12 -0.25 3.73
C CYS A 443 8.63 0.11 3.65
N PHE A 444 7.89 -0.08 4.74
CA PHE A 444 6.46 0.24 4.79
C PHE A 444 6.20 1.75 4.91
N SER A 445 7.07 2.54 5.53
CA SER A 445 6.94 4.01 5.50
C SER A 445 7.03 4.56 4.08
N LEU A 446 8.01 4.10 3.29
CA LEU A 446 8.13 4.51 1.88
C LEU A 446 6.90 4.12 1.07
N ASN A 447 6.40 2.89 1.28
CA ASN A 447 5.21 2.40 0.60
C ASN A 447 3.96 3.20 0.99
N PHE A 448 3.67 3.35 2.27
CA PHE A 448 2.44 3.96 2.77
C PHE A 448 2.41 5.47 2.58
N ILE A 449 3.52 6.18 2.81
CA ILE A 449 3.60 7.61 2.51
C ILE A 449 3.49 7.82 1.00
N GLY A 450 4.08 6.94 0.19
CA GLY A 450 3.98 7.01 -1.27
C GLY A 450 2.54 6.85 -1.72
N ARG A 451 1.86 5.82 -1.22
CA ARG A 451 0.44 5.59 -1.46
C ARG A 451 -0.43 6.77 -1.05
N ALA A 452 -0.15 7.39 0.09
CA ALA A 452 -0.91 8.53 0.61
C ALA A 452 -0.70 9.80 -0.24
N LEU A 453 0.56 10.12 -0.58
CA LEU A 453 0.89 11.25 -1.44
C LEU A 453 0.31 11.08 -2.84
N ASP A 454 0.36 9.87 -3.41
CA ASP A 454 -0.25 9.58 -4.71
C ASP A 454 -1.75 9.90 -4.71
N SER A 455 -2.48 9.52 -3.64
CA SER A 455 -3.89 9.94 -3.44
C SER A 455 -4.03 11.46 -3.41
N ALA A 456 -3.24 12.15 -2.61
CA ALA A 456 -3.33 13.60 -2.46
C ALA A 456 -3.12 14.34 -3.80
N PHE A 457 -2.14 13.91 -4.60
CA PHE A 457 -1.88 14.51 -5.91
C PHE A 457 -2.98 14.22 -6.94
N ARG A 458 -3.54 13.00 -6.95
CA ARG A 458 -4.69 12.65 -7.81
C ARG A 458 -5.92 13.51 -7.48
N VAL A 459 -6.25 13.66 -6.20
CA VAL A 459 -7.38 14.50 -5.78
C VAL A 459 -7.13 15.97 -6.12
N ALA A 460 -5.92 16.47 -5.88
CA ALA A 460 -5.54 17.85 -6.21
C ALA A 460 -5.60 18.13 -7.72
N MET A 461 -5.27 17.15 -8.57
CA MET A 461 -5.33 17.24 -10.03
C MET A 461 -6.73 17.62 -10.52
N PHE A 462 -7.75 17.05 -9.87
CA PHE A 462 -9.16 17.20 -10.23
C PHE A 462 -9.93 18.24 -9.41
N ARG A 463 -9.22 19.14 -8.73
CA ARG A 463 -9.84 20.30 -8.07
C ARG A 463 -10.78 21.06 -9.03
N PRO A 464 -12.07 21.24 -8.69
CA PRO A 464 -13.02 21.97 -9.52
C PRO A 464 -12.58 23.43 -9.67
N ARG A 465 -12.92 24.05 -10.80
CA ARG A 465 -12.64 25.47 -11.01
C ARG A 465 -13.57 26.28 -10.11
N ALA A 466 -13.02 27.28 -9.40
CA ALA A 466 -13.86 28.29 -8.78
C ALA A 466 -14.56 29.06 -9.91
N ILE A 467 -15.87 28.89 -10.03
CA ILE A 467 -16.68 29.75 -10.89
C ILE A 467 -16.61 31.12 -10.23
N LYS A 468 -15.76 32.02 -10.75
CA LYS A 468 -15.95 33.44 -10.46
C LYS A 468 -17.38 33.75 -10.93
N PRO A 469 -18.24 34.36 -10.10
CA PRO A 469 -19.51 34.84 -10.58
C PRO A 469 -19.19 35.79 -11.72
N GLN A 470 -19.41 35.36 -12.96
CA GLN A 470 -19.36 36.25 -14.10
C GLN A 470 -20.52 37.21 -13.90
N GLY A 471 -20.20 38.41 -13.43
CA GLY A 471 -21.02 39.58 -13.71
C GLY A 471 -21.33 39.55 -15.20
N ARG A 472 -22.62 39.59 -15.52
CA ARG A 472 -23.17 39.61 -16.88
C ARG A 472 -22.31 40.51 -17.78
N SER A 473 -21.55 39.90 -18.66
CA SER A 473 -20.98 40.55 -19.84
C SER A 473 -21.30 39.64 -21.02
N TRP A 474 -22.58 39.66 -21.40
CA TRP A 474 -22.99 39.27 -22.74
C TRP A 474 -22.42 40.32 -23.71
N VAL A 475 -21.21 40.09 -24.21
CA VAL A 475 -20.85 40.64 -25.53
C VAL A 475 -21.25 39.56 -26.52
N SER A 476 -22.45 39.74 -27.04
CA SER A 476 -22.94 39.09 -28.24
C SER A 476 -21.91 39.26 -29.35
N THR A 477 -21.18 38.19 -29.69
CA THR A 477 -20.54 38.09 -30.99
C THR A 477 -21.67 37.97 -32.02
N VAL A 478 -22.10 39.11 -32.53
CA VAL A 478 -22.99 39.23 -33.67
C VAL A 478 -22.31 38.50 -34.81
N VAL A 479 -22.85 37.34 -35.18
CA VAL A 479 -22.64 36.74 -36.50
C VAL A 479 -23.08 37.80 -37.51
N ALA A 480 -22.14 38.38 -38.24
CA ALA A 480 -22.46 39.19 -39.39
C ALA A 480 -22.89 38.25 -40.54
N PRO A 481 -24.12 38.34 -41.06
CA PRO A 481 -24.47 37.75 -42.33
C PRO A 481 -24.32 38.80 -43.43
N LYS A 482 -23.57 38.47 -44.50
CA LYS A 482 -23.74 38.93 -45.91
C LYS A 482 -22.40 38.77 -46.65
N SER A 483 -22.32 38.35 -47.90
CA SER A 483 -23.36 38.13 -48.90
C SER A 483 -22.90 37.10 -49.93
N ALA A 484 -23.82 36.23 -50.33
CA ALA A 484 -23.81 35.68 -51.69
C ALA A 484 -23.90 36.84 -52.70
N LYS A 485 -23.01 36.85 -53.69
CA LYS A 485 -23.27 37.52 -54.97
C LYS A 485 -23.05 36.49 -56.08
N ALA A 486 -24.16 36.12 -56.70
CA ALA A 486 -24.25 35.44 -57.97
C ALA A 486 -23.60 36.28 -59.08
N GLY A 487 -23.14 35.59 -60.11
CA GLY A 487 -22.46 36.20 -61.24
C GLY A 487 -23.35 37.05 -62.15
N SER A 488 -22.71 37.86 -62.98
CA SER A 488 -23.11 38.16 -64.36
C SER A 488 -22.03 39.01 -65.04
N GLN A 489 -21.61 38.53 -66.22
CA GLN A 489 -21.28 39.26 -67.45
C GLN A 489 -20.08 40.24 -67.43
N GLN A 490 -19.04 39.98 -68.24
CA GLN A 490 -18.96 40.34 -69.67
C GLN A 490 -19.26 41.83 -69.94
N GLN A 491 -18.22 42.66 -70.05
CA GLN A 491 -17.94 43.54 -71.21
C GLN A 491 -16.76 44.48 -70.91
N GLN A 492 -16.03 44.82 -72.00
CA GLN A 492 -14.85 45.71 -72.12
C GLN A 492 -13.53 45.05 -71.72
N GLN A 493 -12.69 44.52 -72.61
CA GLN A 493 -12.22 44.97 -73.93
C GLN A 493 -11.40 46.28 -73.86
N GLN A 494 -10.14 46.17 -74.32
CA GLN A 494 -9.19 47.20 -74.80
C GLN A 494 -8.02 47.62 -73.88
N GLN A 495 -6.81 47.53 -74.46
CA GLN A 495 -5.48 48.04 -74.03
C GLN A 495 -4.83 47.20 -72.90
N GLN A 496 -3.77 46.42 -73.10
CA GLN A 496 -2.59 46.50 -73.98
C GLN A 496 -1.96 45.11 -74.17
#